data_AF-A0A7C4HCV3-F1
#
_entry.id   AF-A0A7C4HCV3-F1
#
_cell.length_a   1.000
_cell.length_b   1.000
_cell.length_c   1.000
_cell.angle_alpha   90.00
_cell.angle_beta   90.00
_cell.angle_gamma   90.00
#
_symmetry.space_group_name_H-M   'P 1'
#
loop_
_entity.id
_entity.type
_entity.pdbx_description
1 polymer ?
#
loop_
_entity_poly.entity_id
_entity_poly.type
_entity_poly.pdbx_seq_one_letter_code
_entity_poly.pdbx_strand_id
1 'polypeptide(L)'
;MYAVEEDVALRLAESFWSRVKPGSLKIEEIMEEAKFFVDEAREVFRKVEEDVNAIMHSGGRRPLKQHLDAVEGSGLASCFKDTLAKLLSGRVLEEEVWGWSLKDELTSFLEHADRGLKTFEKALSAFMFMVAEKEAIKRILEDYVKQVVDPIRRIMIKTYIEKIGKRLESFIEDRSLGVPVSWDIAIFRGKIKEDLASQLEVGVLFSTVELLEITFNGFISEVPSELRVKVEEVYRDMKEHVSEVVPGLADYLLSHDVFKAFLEQSQVVVSPEEFSRKYFDFVSRDIEELPKWKSLAKTWLEAFASSSKSVTSAYRLVADFVEFVNKLRDEETSTEKPKELLEARVKVQQEKVDVLAKKLSELSNKRTSIEKQIDVLQSQLSSASLVEKNLKMDYGINIATLKELRETLEAKKREMNEIEQKLSSVRGAEADAALQRKSRLEEEIREITAKTQKLVYEVERIDRELSETISTKERFMNALKQLHADLEEVANQISATNAEIEREEAVKGIYVKFLERYSHTLEELLFISHMLKAEVLAFARDKISTLTPSIVMEESNLNEFKEYVRRIFLKSFSYVLLRPLRVLLSSYEKTNLNYIAMYSYPSDEAFRMTIGNNFLSLGEEGGKEG
;
A
#
# COMPACT_ATOMS: atom_id res chain seq x y z
N MET A 1 -8.55 -53.29 -23.78
CA MET A 1 -7.08 -53.38 -23.57
C MET A 1 -6.53 -52.14 -22.88
N TYR A 2 -6.72 -50.91 -23.39
CA TYR A 2 -6.31 -49.67 -22.66
C TYR A 2 -6.97 -49.50 -21.28
N ALA A 3 -8.20 -49.99 -21.10
CA ALA A 3 -8.94 -49.87 -19.85
C ALA A 3 -8.29 -50.55 -18.62
N VAL A 4 -7.49 -51.62 -18.78
CA VAL A 4 -6.82 -52.30 -17.64
C VAL A 4 -5.62 -51.49 -17.15
N GLU A 5 -4.82 -50.98 -18.09
CA GLU A 5 -3.68 -50.11 -17.80
C GLU A 5 -4.12 -48.84 -17.07
N GLU A 6 -5.18 -48.21 -17.56
CA GLU A 6 -5.77 -47.00 -16.97
C GLU A 6 -6.36 -47.26 -15.58
N ASP A 7 -7.11 -48.35 -15.39
CA ASP A 7 -7.76 -48.68 -14.09
C ASP A 7 -6.71 -48.99 -13.01
N VAL A 8 -5.64 -49.72 -13.35
CA VAL A 8 -4.51 -49.98 -12.44
C VAL A 8 -3.81 -48.67 -12.06
N ALA A 9 -3.46 -47.84 -13.05
CA ALA A 9 -2.77 -46.58 -12.79
C ALA A 9 -3.61 -45.62 -11.93
N LEU A 10 -4.92 -45.54 -12.19
CA LEU A 10 -5.86 -44.71 -11.44
C LEU A 10 -5.98 -45.17 -9.99
N ARG A 11 -6.20 -46.48 -9.75
CA ARG A 11 -6.37 -47.03 -8.40
C ARG A 11 -5.10 -46.95 -7.56
N LEU A 12 -3.93 -47.12 -8.17
CA LEU A 12 -2.64 -46.91 -7.51
C LEU A 12 -2.46 -45.44 -7.12
N ALA A 13 -2.84 -44.50 -7.99
CA ALA A 13 -2.82 -43.09 -7.66
C ALA A 13 -3.80 -42.74 -6.53
N GLU A 14 -5.05 -43.18 -6.57
CA GLU A 14 -6.01 -42.99 -5.48
C GLU A 14 -5.48 -43.54 -4.14
N SER A 15 -4.88 -44.73 -4.18
CA SER A 15 -4.26 -45.35 -3.01
C SER A 15 -3.08 -44.54 -2.48
N PHE A 16 -2.23 -44.00 -3.36
CA PHE A 16 -1.14 -43.10 -2.97
C PHE A 16 -1.67 -41.81 -2.32
N TRP A 17 -2.68 -41.18 -2.90
CA TRP A 17 -3.29 -39.96 -2.37
C TRP A 17 -4.04 -40.17 -1.06
N SER A 18 -4.54 -41.38 -0.80
CA SER A 18 -5.11 -41.70 0.51
C SER A 18 -4.07 -41.71 1.64
N ARG A 19 -2.79 -41.94 1.30
CA ARG A 19 -1.66 -41.95 2.24
C ARG A 19 -1.03 -40.57 2.39
N VAL A 20 -0.95 -39.81 1.31
CA VAL A 20 -0.54 -38.41 1.30
C VAL A 20 -1.73 -37.54 1.70
N LYS A 21 -1.90 -37.29 3.01
CA LYS A 21 -2.98 -36.40 3.50
C LYS A 21 -2.94 -35.04 2.79
N PRO A 22 -4.08 -34.45 2.41
CA PRO A 22 -4.11 -33.06 1.94
C PRO A 22 -3.65 -32.13 3.08
N GLY A 23 -2.58 -31.38 2.87
CA GLY A 23 -2.03 -30.45 3.87
C GLY A 23 -0.58 -30.05 3.60
N SER A 24 0.00 -29.26 4.52
CA SER A 24 1.36 -28.72 4.42
C SER A 24 2.45 -29.78 4.71
N LEU A 25 2.42 -30.90 4.00
CA LEU A 25 3.50 -31.89 4.04
C LEU A 25 4.76 -31.31 3.39
N LYS A 26 5.90 -31.60 3.99
CA LYS A 26 7.21 -31.20 3.44
C LYS A 26 7.52 -32.06 2.21
N ILE A 27 8.23 -31.48 1.23
CA ILE A 27 8.53 -32.16 -0.04
C ILE A 27 9.28 -33.47 0.20
N GLU A 28 10.13 -33.49 1.21
CA GLU A 28 10.90 -34.66 1.64
C GLU A 28 9.99 -35.82 2.07
N GLU A 29 8.91 -35.53 2.81
CA GLU A 29 7.94 -36.54 3.27
C GLU A 29 7.15 -37.14 2.10
N ILE A 30 6.80 -36.31 1.10
CA ILE A 30 6.13 -36.78 -0.12
C ILE A 30 7.08 -37.62 -0.98
N MET A 31 8.36 -37.25 -1.06
CA MET A 31 9.39 -38.01 -1.77
C MET A 31 9.65 -39.38 -1.15
N GLU A 32 9.76 -39.44 0.18
CA GLU A 32 9.93 -40.70 0.91
C GLU A 32 8.71 -41.61 0.71
N GLU A 33 7.49 -41.08 0.91
CA GLU A 33 6.26 -41.87 0.71
C GLU A 33 6.13 -42.36 -0.74
N ALA A 34 6.45 -41.54 -1.74
CA ALA A 34 6.43 -41.94 -3.14
C ALA A 34 7.39 -43.11 -3.44
N LYS A 35 8.58 -43.11 -2.83
CA LYS A 35 9.56 -44.19 -2.97
C LYS A 35 9.06 -45.47 -2.31
N PHE A 36 8.61 -45.39 -1.05
CA PHE A 36 8.06 -46.54 -0.33
C PHE A 36 6.84 -47.13 -1.05
N PHE A 37 5.94 -46.29 -1.54
CA PHE A 37 4.73 -46.71 -2.24
C PHE A 37 5.02 -47.45 -3.55
N VAL A 38 5.98 -46.96 -4.35
CA VAL A 38 6.36 -47.62 -5.62
C VAL A 38 7.01 -48.98 -5.35
N ASP A 39 7.88 -49.07 -4.36
CA ASP A 39 8.52 -50.34 -4.00
C ASP A 39 7.49 -51.35 -3.46
N GLU A 40 6.53 -50.89 -2.64
CA GLU A 40 5.40 -51.71 -2.18
C GLU A 40 4.53 -52.18 -3.35
N ALA A 41 4.14 -51.28 -4.27
CA ALA A 41 3.30 -51.60 -5.42
C ALA A 41 3.96 -52.63 -6.36
N ARG A 42 5.29 -52.53 -6.56
CA ARG A 42 6.07 -53.51 -7.34
C ARG A 42 6.12 -54.88 -6.68
N GLU A 43 6.34 -54.92 -5.38
CA GLU A 43 6.42 -56.18 -4.64
C GLU A 43 5.06 -56.87 -4.61
N VAL A 44 3.98 -56.10 -4.42
CA VAL A 44 2.60 -56.58 -4.50
C VAL A 44 2.28 -57.08 -5.90
N PHE A 45 2.65 -56.36 -6.95
CA PHE A 45 2.42 -56.81 -8.33
C PHE A 45 3.14 -58.13 -8.63
N ARG A 46 4.37 -58.33 -8.13
CA ARG A 46 5.09 -59.61 -8.28
C ARG A 46 4.33 -60.77 -7.64
N LYS A 47 3.76 -60.57 -6.44
CA LYS A 47 2.93 -61.60 -5.78
C LYS A 47 1.66 -61.91 -6.55
N VAL A 48 0.97 -60.87 -7.05
CA VAL A 48 -0.20 -61.04 -7.92
C VAL A 48 0.16 -61.79 -9.21
N GLU A 49 1.32 -61.49 -9.79
CA GLU A 49 1.85 -62.21 -10.95
C GLU A 49 2.10 -63.69 -10.64
N GLU A 50 2.69 -64.01 -9.48
CA GLU A 50 2.87 -65.40 -9.01
C GLU A 50 1.53 -66.13 -8.83
N ASP A 51 0.55 -65.50 -8.19
CA ASP A 51 -0.80 -66.05 -7.97
C ASP A 51 -1.53 -66.31 -9.30
N VAL A 52 -1.50 -65.35 -10.21
CA VAL A 52 -2.13 -65.45 -11.54
C VAL A 52 -1.45 -66.53 -12.39
N ASN A 53 -0.12 -66.60 -12.37
CA ASN A 53 0.62 -67.67 -13.03
C ASN A 53 0.28 -69.05 -12.45
N ALA A 54 0.13 -69.16 -11.13
CA ALA A 54 -0.29 -70.40 -10.48
C ALA A 54 -1.69 -70.85 -10.95
N ILE A 55 -2.61 -69.92 -11.18
CA ILE A 55 -3.95 -70.22 -11.75
C ILE A 55 -3.82 -70.74 -13.17
N MET A 56 -3.04 -70.08 -14.04
CA MET A 56 -2.84 -70.50 -15.44
C MET A 56 -2.23 -71.89 -15.57
N HIS A 57 -1.36 -72.27 -14.62
CA HIS A 57 -0.70 -73.57 -14.56
C HIS A 57 -1.44 -74.60 -13.70
N SER A 58 -2.55 -74.21 -13.07
CA SER A 58 -3.37 -75.13 -12.30
C SER A 58 -4.14 -76.07 -13.25
N GLY A 59 -3.93 -77.37 -13.08
CA GLY A 59 -4.72 -78.41 -13.76
C GLY A 59 -6.11 -78.62 -13.14
N GLY A 60 -6.65 -77.64 -12.41
CA GLY A 60 -7.90 -77.76 -11.66
C GLY A 60 -9.07 -77.04 -12.34
N ARG A 61 -10.23 -77.71 -12.39
CA ARG A 61 -11.51 -77.10 -12.74
C ARG A 61 -12.20 -76.64 -11.45
N ARG A 62 -12.50 -75.36 -11.34
CA ARG A 62 -13.14 -74.75 -10.17
C ARG A 62 -14.03 -73.56 -10.60
N PRO A 63 -15.00 -73.14 -9.78
CA PRO A 63 -15.74 -71.91 -10.03
C PRO A 63 -14.80 -70.71 -10.24
N LEU A 64 -15.11 -69.84 -11.20
CA LEU A 64 -14.31 -68.65 -11.53
C LEU A 64 -14.02 -67.77 -10.30
N LYS A 65 -15.00 -67.64 -9.39
CA LYS A 65 -14.83 -66.94 -8.12
C LYS A 65 -13.69 -67.53 -7.27
N GLN A 66 -13.54 -68.85 -7.22
CA GLN A 66 -12.47 -69.49 -6.45
C GLN A 66 -11.08 -69.25 -7.06
N HIS A 67 -11.00 -69.04 -8.38
CA HIS A 67 -9.76 -68.61 -9.02
C HIS A 67 -9.43 -67.15 -8.69
N LEU A 68 -10.42 -66.26 -8.68
CA LEU A 68 -10.23 -64.86 -8.25
C LEU A 68 -9.89 -64.75 -6.76
N ASP A 69 -10.49 -65.58 -5.91
CA ASP A 69 -10.23 -65.60 -4.46
C ASP A 69 -8.82 -66.11 -4.14
N ALA A 70 -8.18 -66.86 -5.05
CA ALA A 70 -6.80 -67.32 -4.90
C ALA A 70 -5.76 -66.21 -5.09
N VAL A 71 -6.14 -65.05 -5.67
CA VAL A 71 -5.26 -63.87 -5.79
C VAL A 71 -5.37 -63.04 -4.53
N GLU A 72 -4.23 -62.60 -3.97
CA GLU A 72 -4.19 -61.70 -2.81
C GLU A 72 -5.04 -60.43 -3.06
N GLY A 73 -5.91 -60.09 -2.09
CA GLY A 73 -6.88 -58.99 -2.24
C GLY A 73 -6.78 -57.89 -1.19
N SER A 74 -5.77 -57.92 -0.33
CA SER A 74 -5.56 -56.94 0.74
C SER A 74 -4.64 -55.80 0.31
N GLY A 75 -4.81 -54.62 0.91
CA GLY A 75 -3.93 -53.48 0.67
C GLY A 75 -3.85 -53.08 -0.82
N LEU A 76 -2.65 -52.81 -1.33
CA LEU A 76 -2.45 -52.47 -2.74
C LEU A 76 -2.79 -53.61 -3.71
N ALA A 77 -2.84 -54.87 -3.25
CA ALA A 77 -3.18 -56.01 -4.10
C ALA A 77 -4.63 -55.92 -4.61
N SER A 78 -5.51 -55.28 -3.82
CA SER A 78 -6.89 -54.97 -4.23
C SER A 78 -6.96 -54.16 -5.52
N CYS A 79 -6.01 -53.25 -5.76
CA CYS A 79 -5.98 -52.43 -6.98
C CYS A 79 -5.88 -53.33 -8.23
N PHE A 80 -5.04 -54.36 -8.17
CA PHE A 80 -4.82 -55.32 -9.24
C PHE A 80 -5.95 -56.35 -9.31
N LYS A 81 -6.37 -56.90 -8.15
CA LYS A 81 -7.44 -57.90 -8.06
C LYS A 81 -8.79 -57.38 -8.54
N ASP A 82 -9.16 -56.15 -8.19
CA ASP A 82 -10.40 -55.52 -8.65
C ASP A 82 -10.38 -55.29 -10.16
N THR A 83 -9.24 -54.86 -10.69
CA THR A 83 -9.07 -54.66 -12.14
C THR A 83 -9.17 -55.99 -12.88
N LEU A 84 -8.58 -57.06 -12.33
CA LEU A 84 -8.70 -58.42 -12.84
C LEU A 84 -10.15 -58.93 -12.80
N ALA A 85 -10.85 -58.72 -11.68
CA ALA A 85 -12.26 -59.09 -11.53
C ALA A 85 -13.15 -58.33 -12.55
N LYS A 86 -12.85 -57.05 -12.80
CA LYS A 86 -13.53 -56.22 -13.80
C LYS A 86 -13.25 -56.68 -15.23
N LEU A 87 -12.02 -57.13 -15.54
CA LEU A 87 -11.70 -57.73 -16.84
C LEU A 87 -12.52 -59.01 -17.09
N LEU A 88 -12.73 -59.80 -16.03
CA LEU A 88 -13.42 -61.08 -16.08
C LEU A 88 -14.95 -60.99 -15.83
N SER A 89 -15.50 -59.79 -15.59
CA SER A 89 -16.90 -59.58 -15.23
C SER A 89 -17.90 -59.94 -16.34
N GLY A 90 -17.42 -60.19 -17.56
CA GLY A 90 -18.22 -60.72 -18.67
C GLY A 90 -18.50 -62.23 -18.56
N ARG A 91 -17.92 -62.93 -17.57
CA ARG A 91 -18.12 -64.36 -17.30
C ARG A 91 -18.97 -64.57 -16.03
N VAL A 92 -19.66 -65.71 -15.94
CA VAL A 92 -20.48 -66.04 -14.76
C VAL A 92 -19.57 -66.52 -13.63
N LEU A 93 -19.61 -65.88 -12.46
CA LEU A 93 -18.70 -66.16 -11.34
C LEU A 93 -18.78 -67.61 -10.79
N GLU A 94 -19.95 -68.24 -10.90
CA GLU A 94 -20.20 -69.62 -10.48
C GLU A 94 -19.88 -70.65 -11.58
N GLU A 95 -19.44 -70.22 -12.76
CA GLU A 95 -19.07 -71.12 -13.85
C GLU A 95 -17.79 -71.88 -13.51
N GLU A 96 -17.81 -73.21 -13.66
CA GLU A 96 -16.64 -74.06 -13.49
C GLU A 96 -15.70 -73.96 -14.69
N VAL A 97 -14.63 -73.17 -14.52
CA VAL A 97 -13.64 -72.89 -15.55
C VAL A 97 -12.33 -73.58 -15.21
N TRP A 98 -11.63 -74.07 -16.24
CA TRP A 98 -10.28 -74.57 -16.08
C TRP A 98 -9.28 -73.40 -16.04
N GLY A 99 -8.31 -73.43 -15.13
CA GLY A 99 -7.30 -72.37 -15.02
C GLY A 99 -6.57 -72.07 -16.35
N TRP A 100 -6.23 -73.12 -17.12
CA TRP A 100 -5.60 -73.00 -18.44
C TRP A 100 -6.52 -72.41 -19.53
N SER A 101 -7.83 -72.42 -19.34
CA SER A 101 -8.79 -71.79 -20.27
C SER A 101 -8.98 -70.28 -20.05
N LEU A 102 -8.33 -69.73 -19.02
CA LEU A 102 -8.22 -68.29 -18.74
C LEU A 102 -6.86 -67.72 -19.18
N LYS A 103 -6.00 -68.55 -19.80
CA LYS A 103 -4.60 -68.20 -20.05
C LYS A 103 -4.45 -66.92 -20.87
N ASP A 104 -5.29 -66.73 -21.89
CA ASP A 104 -5.20 -65.56 -22.76
C ASP A 104 -5.63 -64.27 -22.03
N GLU A 105 -6.72 -64.31 -21.24
CA GLU A 105 -7.17 -63.17 -20.44
C GLU A 105 -6.22 -62.84 -19.29
N LEU A 106 -5.68 -63.84 -18.61
CA LEU A 106 -4.74 -63.67 -17.50
C LEU A 106 -3.37 -63.18 -17.98
N THR A 107 -2.86 -63.69 -19.10
CA THR A 107 -1.64 -63.17 -19.73
C THR A 107 -1.86 -61.72 -20.18
N SER A 108 -3.00 -61.43 -20.81
CA SER A 108 -3.37 -60.06 -21.19
C SER A 108 -3.49 -59.14 -19.98
N PHE A 109 -4.02 -59.60 -18.86
CA PHE A 109 -4.10 -58.83 -17.62
C PHE A 109 -2.70 -58.48 -17.11
N LEU A 110 -1.80 -59.46 -16.97
CA LEU A 110 -0.45 -59.24 -16.45
C LEU A 110 0.34 -58.24 -17.30
N GLU A 111 0.29 -58.37 -18.64
CA GLU A 111 0.97 -57.44 -19.54
C GLU A 111 0.45 -56.01 -19.42
N HIS A 112 -0.87 -55.81 -19.28
CA HIS A 112 -1.47 -54.48 -19.19
C HIS A 112 -1.39 -53.89 -17.77
N ALA A 113 -1.39 -54.72 -16.73
CA ALA A 113 -1.19 -54.30 -15.35
C ALA A 113 0.26 -53.84 -15.09
N ASP A 114 1.26 -54.53 -15.66
CA ASP A 114 2.67 -54.09 -15.63
C ASP A 114 2.86 -52.75 -16.37
N ARG A 115 2.16 -52.56 -17.51
CA ARG A 115 2.13 -51.25 -18.18
C ARG A 115 1.45 -50.19 -17.32
N GLY A 116 0.34 -50.52 -16.64
CA GLY A 116 -0.36 -49.62 -15.71
C GLY A 116 0.51 -49.16 -14.56
N LEU A 117 1.26 -50.08 -13.95
CA LEU A 117 2.25 -49.77 -12.91
C LEU A 117 3.34 -48.83 -13.43
N LYS A 118 3.90 -49.09 -14.63
CA LYS A 118 4.90 -48.21 -15.25
C LYS A 118 4.34 -46.83 -15.60
N THR A 119 3.08 -46.76 -16.01
CA THR A 119 2.39 -45.50 -16.30
C THR A 119 2.18 -44.70 -15.02
N PHE A 120 1.79 -45.35 -13.91
CA PHE A 120 1.74 -44.74 -12.58
C PHE A 120 3.11 -44.25 -12.10
N GLU A 121 4.18 -45.03 -12.25
CA GLU A 121 5.54 -44.60 -11.87
C GLU A 121 6.02 -43.35 -12.62
N LYS A 122 5.74 -43.29 -13.93
CA LYS A 122 6.05 -42.11 -14.76
C LYS A 122 5.24 -40.90 -14.31
N ALA A 123 3.96 -41.10 -14.03
CA ALA A 123 3.09 -40.08 -13.51
C ALA A 123 3.62 -39.54 -12.17
N LEU A 124 3.85 -40.40 -11.19
CA LEU A 124 4.38 -40.00 -9.89
C LEU A 124 5.71 -39.24 -10.02
N SER A 125 6.62 -39.68 -10.89
CA SER A 125 7.88 -38.99 -11.17
C SER A 125 7.68 -37.57 -11.74
N ALA A 126 6.73 -37.39 -12.66
CA ALA A 126 6.40 -36.09 -13.22
C ALA A 126 5.80 -35.15 -12.15
N PHE A 127 4.96 -35.68 -11.27
CA PHE A 127 4.43 -34.95 -10.12
C PHE A 127 5.54 -34.52 -9.15
N MET A 128 6.46 -35.42 -8.80
CA MET A 128 7.59 -35.07 -7.91
C MET A 128 8.50 -34.00 -8.51
N PHE A 129 8.71 -34.04 -9.83
CA PHE A 129 9.47 -32.99 -10.53
C PHE A 129 8.77 -31.62 -10.44
N MET A 130 7.42 -31.58 -10.50
CA MET A 130 6.63 -30.35 -10.30
C MET A 130 6.92 -29.70 -8.96
N VAL A 131 6.81 -30.50 -7.90
CA VAL A 131 6.84 -30.03 -6.52
C VAL A 131 8.23 -29.45 -6.23
N ALA A 132 9.27 -30.11 -6.73
CA ALA A 132 10.64 -29.62 -6.68
C ALA A 132 10.88 -28.33 -7.50
N GLU A 133 10.35 -28.24 -8.73
CA GLU A 133 10.48 -27.06 -9.58
C GLU A 133 9.78 -25.84 -8.97
N LYS A 134 8.60 -26.03 -8.36
CA LYS A 134 7.86 -24.98 -7.64
C LYS A 134 8.65 -24.41 -6.46
N GLU A 135 9.26 -25.27 -5.64
CA GLU A 135 10.05 -24.84 -4.49
C GLU A 135 11.35 -24.14 -4.92
N ALA A 136 12.00 -24.62 -5.98
CA ALA A 136 13.16 -23.97 -6.55
C ALA A 136 12.82 -22.55 -7.04
N ILE A 137 11.70 -22.39 -7.75
CA ILE A 137 11.19 -21.09 -8.18
C ILE A 137 10.96 -20.17 -6.97
N LYS A 138 10.30 -20.66 -5.92
CA LYS A 138 10.05 -19.88 -4.70
C LYS A 138 11.34 -19.33 -4.08
N ARG A 139 12.36 -20.15 -3.88
CA ARG A 139 13.64 -19.71 -3.30
C ARG A 139 14.38 -18.71 -4.19
N ILE A 140 14.37 -18.93 -5.51
CA ILE A 140 14.94 -18.00 -6.49
C ILE A 140 14.25 -16.63 -6.38
N LEU A 141 12.92 -16.62 -6.28
CA LEU A 141 12.13 -15.39 -6.12
C LEU A 141 12.40 -14.68 -4.77
N GLU A 142 12.53 -15.43 -3.68
CA GLU A 142 12.89 -14.89 -2.37
C GLU A 142 14.31 -14.26 -2.37
N ASP A 143 15.27 -14.87 -3.05
CA ASP A 143 16.61 -14.32 -3.19
C ASP A 143 16.63 -13.06 -4.07
N TYR A 144 15.79 -13.00 -5.10
CA TYR A 144 15.59 -11.78 -5.89
C TYR A 144 15.08 -10.62 -5.03
N VAL A 145 14.07 -10.85 -4.17
CA VAL A 145 13.53 -9.84 -3.25
C VAL A 145 14.63 -9.25 -2.34
N LYS A 146 15.56 -10.09 -1.86
CA LYS A 146 16.67 -9.63 -1.00
C LYS A 146 17.62 -8.67 -1.73
N GLN A 147 17.72 -8.76 -3.05
CA GLN A 147 18.60 -7.92 -3.88
C GLN A 147 17.99 -6.56 -4.22
N VAL A 148 16.69 -6.37 -4.01
CA VAL A 148 16.00 -5.10 -4.29
C VAL A 148 16.34 -4.07 -3.23
N VAL A 149 16.98 -2.96 -3.61
CA VAL A 149 17.42 -1.90 -2.68
C VAL A 149 16.27 -0.99 -2.25
N ASP A 150 15.39 -0.61 -3.18
CA ASP A 150 14.26 0.28 -2.88
C ASP A 150 13.23 -0.41 -1.95
N PRO A 151 12.86 0.20 -0.81
CA PRO A 151 12.01 -0.44 0.19
C PRO A 151 10.55 -0.62 -0.26
N ILE A 152 9.99 0.33 -1.04
CA ILE A 152 8.60 0.24 -1.52
C ILE A 152 8.51 -0.85 -2.57
N ARG A 153 9.38 -0.81 -3.56
CA ARG A 153 9.53 -1.84 -4.60
C ARG A 153 9.76 -3.22 -3.99
N ARG A 154 10.63 -3.35 -2.98
CA ARG A 154 10.87 -4.62 -2.28
C ARG A 154 9.60 -5.17 -1.65
N ILE A 155 8.85 -4.34 -0.93
CA ILE A 155 7.58 -4.75 -0.29
C ILE A 155 6.57 -5.17 -1.36
N MET A 156 6.42 -4.40 -2.44
CA MET A 156 5.49 -4.72 -3.52
C MET A 156 5.85 -6.04 -4.21
N ILE A 157 7.12 -6.26 -4.58
CA ILE A 157 7.58 -7.51 -5.20
C ILE A 157 7.34 -8.69 -4.26
N LYS A 158 7.65 -8.54 -2.97
CA LYS A 158 7.41 -9.58 -1.97
C LYS A 158 5.94 -9.97 -1.88
N THR A 159 5.04 -8.99 -1.70
CA THR A 159 3.59 -9.24 -1.62
C THR A 159 3.05 -9.85 -2.91
N TYR A 160 3.59 -9.44 -4.06
CA TYR A 160 3.25 -10.00 -5.35
C TYR A 160 3.64 -11.49 -5.47
N ILE A 161 4.88 -11.84 -5.08
CA ILE A 161 5.37 -13.24 -5.07
C ILE A 161 4.51 -14.10 -4.14
N GLU A 162 4.15 -13.61 -2.95
CA GLU A 162 3.28 -14.32 -2.01
C GLU A 162 1.90 -14.61 -2.61
N LYS A 163 1.30 -13.64 -3.33
CA LYS A 163 0.01 -13.81 -4.00
C LYS A 163 0.06 -14.82 -5.14
N ILE A 164 1.13 -14.80 -5.94
CA ILE A 164 1.36 -15.83 -6.96
C ILE A 164 1.56 -17.19 -6.31
N GLY A 165 2.33 -17.28 -5.22
CA GLY A 165 2.51 -18.50 -4.46
C GLY A 165 1.18 -19.12 -4.05
N LYS A 166 0.29 -18.30 -3.45
CA LYS A 166 -1.07 -18.73 -3.07
C LYS A 166 -1.93 -19.16 -4.27
N ARG A 167 -1.87 -18.44 -5.39
CA ARG A 167 -2.60 -18.83 -6.62
C ARG A 167 -2.10 -20.15 -7.20
N LEU A 168 -0.77 -20.38 -7.19
CA LEU A 168 -0.17 -21.64 -7.61
C LEU A 168 -0.48 -22.79 -6.64
N GLU A 169 -0.58 -22.52 -5.34
CA GLU A 169 -1.03 -23.48 -4.32
C GLU A 169 -2.48 -23.91 -4.57
N SER A 170 -3.42 -22.95 -4.66
CA SER A 170 -4.83 -23.24 -4.98
C SER A 170 -4.97 -23.95 -6.34
N PHE A 171 -4.21 -23.57 -7.37
CA PHE A 171 -4.24 -24.28 -8.64
C PHE A 171 -3.82 -25.76 -8.55
N ILE A 172 -2.86 -26.08 -7.70
CA ILE A 172 -2.40 -27.46 -7.47
C ILE A 172 -3.45 -28.23 -6.65
N GLU A 173 -4.10 -27.57 -5.69
CA GLU A 173 -5.15 -28.16 -4.84
C GLU A 173 -6.48 -28.38 -5.60
N ASP A 174 -6.85 -27.46 -6.49
CA ASP A 174 -8.14 -27.43 -7.21
C ASP A 174 -8.18 -28.31 -8.47
N ARG A 175 -7.04 -28.83 -8.93
CA ARG A 175 -7.06 -29.95 -9.88
C ARG A 175 -7.63 -31.16 -9.16
N SER A 176 -8.92 -31.41 -9.39
CA SER A 176 -9.51 -32.72 -9.11
C SER A 176 -8.55 -33.79 -9.62
N LEU A 177 -8.35 -34.80 -8.77
CA LEU A 177 -7.57 -36.01 -8.99
C LEU A 177 -8.06 -36.87 -10.17
N GLY A 178 -8.54 -36.28 -11.25
CA GLY A 178 -8.69 -36.97 -12.52
C GLY A 178 -7.30 -37.26 -13.05
N VAL A 179 -6.64 -38.30 -12.52
CA VAL A 179 -5.31 -38.80 -12.89
C VAL A 179 -5.24 -38.88 -14.42
N PRO A 180 -4.61 -37.90 -15.08
CA PRO A 180 -4.40 -37.93 -16.51
C PRO A 180 -3.34 -38.99 -16.79
N VAL A 181 -3.80 -40.09 -17.40
CA VAL A 181 -3.00 -41.21 -17.91
C VAL A 181 -1.89 -40.73 -18.90
N SER A 182 -1.95 -39.47 -19.35
CA SER A 182 -1.03 -38.84 -20.31
C SER A 182 0.06 -37.95 -19.68
N TRP A 183 0.53 -38.25 -18.47
CA TRP A 183 1.62 -37.52 -17.79
C TRP A 183 3.00 -37.72 -18.44
N ASP A 184 3.17 -37.14 -19.63
CA ASP A 184 4.46 -36.87 -20.22
C ASP A 184 5.08 -35.62 -19.57
N ILE A 185 6.31 -35.77 -19.07
CA ILE A 185 7.13 -34.71 -18.47
C ILE A 185 7.25 -33.50 -19.41
N ALA A 186 7.28 -33.69 -20.73
CA ALA A 186 7.39 -32.61 -21.70
C ALA A 186 6.11 -31.78 -21.81
N ILE A 187 4.94 -32.44 -21.87
CA ILE A 187 3.61 -31.79 -21.88
C ILE A 187 3.40 -31.02 -20.57
N PHE A 188 3.89 -31.59 -19.48
CA PHE A 188 3.78 -31.02 -18.15
C PHE A 188 4.66 -29.79 -17.92
N ARG A 189 5.94 -29.84 -18.32
CA ARG A 189 6.84 -28.68 -18.30
C ARG A 189 6.35 -27.55 -19.21
N GLY A 190 5.73 -27.88 -20.34
CA GLY A 190 5.06 -26.90 -21.21
C GLY A 190 3.91 -26.22 -20.48
N LYS A 191 2.99 -27.01 -19.91
CA LYS A 191 1.83 -26.51 -19.17
C LYS A 191 2.19 -25.68 -17.95
N ILE A 192 3.14 -26.08 -17.11
CA ILE A 192 3.55 -25.28 -15.95
C ILE A 192 4.16 -23.94 -16.37
N LYS A 193 4.94 -23.92 -17.45
CA LYS A 193 5.51 -22.67 -17.97
C LYS A 193 4.43 -21.75 -18.54
N GLU A 194 3.45 -22.31 -19.24
CA GLU A 194 2.29 -21.58 -19.75
C GLU A 194 1.35 -21.12 -18.61
N ASP A 195 1.15 -21.95 -17.60
CA ASP A 195 0.33 -21.67 -16.41
C ASP A 195 1.01 -20.60 -15.55
N LEU A 196 2.32 -20.71 -15.28
CA LEU A 196 3.08 -19.66 -14.58
C LEU A 196 3.09 -18.35 -15.36
N ALA A 197 3.28 -18.41 -16.68
CA ALA A 197 3.21 -17.23 -17.55
C ALA A 197 1.80 -16.60 -17.52
N SER A 198 0.74 -17.40 -17.60
CA SER A 198 -0.64 -16.91 -17.55
C SER A 198 -1.00 -16.32 -16.17
N GLN A 199 -0.52 -16.91 -15.07
CA GLN A 199 -0.71 -16.38 -13.71
C GLN A 199 0.07 -15.07 -13.48
N LEU A 200 1.25 -14.93 -14.11
CA LEU A 200 2.04 -13.69 -14.16
C LEU A 200 1.43 -12.63 -15.10
N GLU A 201 0.56 -13.03 -16.03
CA GLU A 201 -0.14 -12.15 -16.97
C GLU A 201 -1.48 -11.62 -16.44
N VAL A 202 -2.02 -12.16 -15.34
CA VAL A 202 -3.27 -11.68 -14.76
C VAL A 202 -3.09 -10.26 -14.21
N GLY A 203 -3.99 -9.37 -14.63
CA GLY A 203 -4.02 -7.95 -14.28
C GLY A 203 -4.14 -7.62 -12.78
N VAL A 204 -4.09 -6.31 -12.50
CA VAL A 204 -4.07 -5.60 -11.21
C VAL A 204 -4.17 -6.51 -9.98
N LEU A 205 -3.02 -6.91 -9.46
CA LEU A 205 -2.91 -7.83 -8.32
C LEU A 205 -3.11 -7.16 -6.97
N PHE A 206 -3.08 -5.82 -6.92
CA PHE A 206 -3.21 -5.03 -5.70
C PHE A 206 -4.52 -4.25 -5.70
N SER A 207 -5.28 -4.35 -4.63
CA SER A 207 -6.38 -3.43 -4.38
C SER A 207 -5.85 -2.04 -4.00
N THR A 208 -6.65 -1.00 -4.18
CA THR A 208 -6.34 0.37 -3.74
C THR A 208 -5.96 0.42 -2.26
N VAL A 209 -6.63 -0.38 -1.42
CA VAL A 209 -6.36 -0.48 0.03
C VAL A 209 -4.96 -1.03 0.30
N GLU A 210 -4.54 -2.05 -0.44
CA GLU A 210 -3.22 -2.65 -0.25
C GLU A 210 -2.10 -1.70 -0.68
N LEU A 211 -2.30 -0.92 -1.75
CA LEU A 211 -1.34 0.12 -2.17
C LEU A 211 -1.18 1.21 -1.11
N LEU A 212 -2.31 1.63 -0.52
CA LEU A 212 -2.34 2.55 0.61
C LEU A 212 -1.59 2.00 1.83
N GLU A 213 -1.83 0.74 2.18
CA GLU A 213 -1.17 0.05 3.30
C GLU A 213 0.35 -0.07 3.10
N ILE A 214 0.79 -0.47 1.92
CA ILE A 214 2.21 -0.59 1.58
C ILE A 214 2.90 0.78 1.73
N THR A 215 2.28 1.82 1.17
CA THR A 215 2.79 3.19 1.23
C THR A 215 2.87 3.68 2.67
N PHE A 216 1.78 3.53 3.43
CA PHE A 216 1.70 3.98 4.81
C PHE A 216 2.74 3.29 5.70
N ASN A 217 2.85 1.96 5.63
CA ASN A 217 3.80 1.19 6.45
C ASN A 217 5.26 1.50 6.10
N GLY A 218 5.55 1.76 4.82
CA GLY A 218 6.88 2.19 4.37
C GLY A 218 7.27 3.60 4.84
N PHE A 219 6.29 4.45 5.16
CA PHE A 219 6.48 5.86 5.46
C PHE A 219 6.37 6.21 6.95
N ILE A 220 5.47 5.57 7.71
CA ILE A 220 5.10 5.99 9.06
C ILE A 220 6.28 5.99 10.05
N SER A 221 7.27 5.12 9.83
CA SER A 221 8.49 5.05 10.63
C SER A 221 9.38 6.29 10.49
N GLU A 222 9.31 6.99 9.35
CA GLU A 222 10.05 8.22 9.04
C GLU A 222 9.39 9.47 9.64
N VAL A 223 8.14 9.36 10.11
CA VAL A 223 7.36 10.48 10.65
C VAL A 223 7.66 10.67 12.15
N PRO A 224 7.92 11.91 12.62
CA PRO A 224 8.06 12.22 14.04
C PRO A 224 6.83 11.79 14.84
N SER A 225 7.03 11.21 16.02
CA SER A 225 5.96 10.62 16.85
C SER A 225 4.79 11.57 17.11
N GLU A 226 5.08 12.86 17.31
CA GLU A 226 4.09 13.91 17.58
C GLU A 226 3.14 14.17 16.40
N LEU A 227 3.57 13.85 15.18
CA LEU A 227 2.81 14.10 13.95
C LEU A 227 2.21 12.83 13.34
N ARG A 228 2.56 11.64 13.87
CA ARG A 228 2.04 10.34 13.39
C ARG A 228 0.52 10.25 13.48
N VAL A 229 -0.06 10.75 14.56
CA VAL A 229 -1.52 10.72 14.79
C VAL A 229 -2.27 11.38 13.62
N LYS A 230 -1.79 12.55 13.14
CA LYS A 230 -2.41 13.27 12.03
C LYS A 230 -2.31 12.52 10.69
N VAL A 231 -1.27 11.70 10.50
CA VAL A 231 -1.11 10.87 9.29
C VAL A 231 -1.97 9.61 9.38
N GLU A 232 -1.99 8.98 10.54
CA GLU A 232 -2.82 7.81 10.83
C GLU A 232 -4.32 8.11 10.65
N GLU A 233 -4.77 9.27 11.10
CA GLU A 233 -6.14 9.75 10.86
C GLU A 233 -6.43 9.88 9.37
N VAL A 234 -5.57 10.55 8.61
CA VAL A 234 -5.76 10.73 7.15
C VAL A 234 -5.74 9.38 6.42
N TYR A 235 -4.80 8.50 6.76
CA TYR A 235 -4.73 7.16 6.20
C TYR A 235 -5.99 6.35 6.53
N ARG A 236 -6.47 6.39 7.78
CA ARG A 236 -7.69 5.69 8.19
C ARG A 236 -8.91 6.22 7.46
N ASP A 237 -9.06 7.53 7.38
CA ASP A 237 -10.14 8.19 6.65
C ASP A 237 -10.17 7.74 5.18
N MET A 238 -9.01 7.71 4.51
CA MET A 238 -8.89 7.27 3.11
C MET A 238 -9.21 5.79 2.95
N LYS A 239 -8.64 4.95 3.82
CA LYS A 239 -8.89 3.51 3.81
C LYS A 239 -10.38 3.23 3.97
N GLU A 240 -11.01 3.80 5.00
CA GLU A 240 -12.44 3.67 5.26
C GLU A 240 -13.28 4.14 4.07
N HIS A 241 -12.91 5.27 3.44
CA HIS A 241 -13.59 5.78 2.25
C HIS A 241 -13.62 4.75 1.11
N VAL A 242 -12.45 4.22 0.74
CA VAL A 242 -12.32 3.31 -0.42
C VAL A 242 -12.73 1.87 -0.12
N SER A 243 -12.65 1.40 1.13
CA SER A 243 -12.93 -0.01 1.47
C SER A 243 -14.34 -0.26 1.99
N GLU A 244 -14.96 0.72 2.64
CA GLU A 244 -16.21 0.52 3.38
C GLU A 244 -17.30 1.50 2.96
N VAL A 245 -17.00 2.81 2.94
CA VAL A 245 -18.02 3.83 2.71
C VAL A 245 -18.56 3.81 1.29
N VAL A 246 -17.67 3.86 0.28
CA VAL A 246 -18.07 3.93 -1.12
C VAL A 246 -18.73 2.62 -1.60
N PRO A 247 -18.11 1.42 -1.39
CA PRO A 247 -18.76 0.17 -1.76
C PRO A 247 -20.06 -0.05 -0.99
N GLY A 248 -20.07 0.16 0.32
CA GLY A 248 -21.25 -0.06 1.16
C GLY A 248 -22.43 0.84 0.78
N LEU A 249 -22.18 2.11 0.46
CA LEU A 249 -23.24 3.01 0.01
C LEU A 249 -23.77 2.60 -1.37
N ALA A 250 -22.90 2.30 -2.33
CA ALA A 250 -23.32 1.87 -3.66
C ALA A 250 -24.19 0.60 -3.60
N ASP A 251 -23.75 -0.38 -2.81
CA ASP A 251 -24.48 -1.63 -2.62
C ASP A 251 -25.82 -1.41 -1.91
N TYR A 252 -25.89 -0.51 -0.93
CA TYR A 252 -27.15 -0.12 -0.28
C TYR A 252 -28.12 0.55 -1.25
N LEU A 253 -27.67 1.56 -2.01
CA LEU A 253 -28.49 2.28 -3.00
C LEU A 253 -28.95 1.36 -4.14
N LEU A 254 -28.16 0.37 -4.53
CA LEU A 254 -28.52 -0.59 -5.58
C LEU A 254 -29.18 -1.86 -5.05
N SER A 255 -29.30 -2.01 -3.72
CA SER A 255 -29.87 -3.19 -3.11
C SER A 255 -31.32 -3.37 -3.53
N HIS A 256 -31.72 -4.64 -3.67
CA HIS A 256 -33.09 -4.97 -4.03
C HIS A 256 -34.08 -4.40 -3.00
N ASP A 257 -33.77 -4.42 -1.70
CA ASP A 257 -34.72 -4.00 -0.65
C ASP A 257 -34.96 -2.48 -0.62
N VAL A 258 -33.95 -1.69 -0.96
CA VAL A 258 -34.07 -0.21 -0.98
C VAL A 258 -34.58 0.25 -2.34
N PHE A 259 -33.91 -0.19 -3.41
CA PHE A 259 -34.18 0.31 -4.74
C PHE A 259 -35.53 -0.16 -5.28
N LYS A 260 -35.89 -1.44 -5.07
CA LYS A 260 -37.20 -1.96 -5.48
C LYS A 260 -38.32 -1.33 -4.67
N ALA A 261 -38.16 -1.23 -3.35
CA ALA A 261 -39.19 -0.64 -2.49
C ALA A 261 -39.52 0.81 -2.91
N PHE A 262 -38.50 1.58 -3.28
CA PHE A 262 -38.70 2.92 -3.83
C PHE A 262 -39.49 2.89 -5.16
N LEU A 263 -39.13 2.00 -6.09
CA LEU A 263 -39.80 1.88 -7.38
C LEU A 263 -41.25 1.38 -7.25
N GLU A 264 -41.55 0.53 -6.28
CA GLU A 264 -42.90 0.03 -6.00
C GLU A 264 -43.81 1.10 -5.36
N GLN A 265 -43.24 2.01 -4.56
CA GLN A 265 -43.97 3.09 -3.89
C GLN A 265 -44.15 4.34 -4.76
N SER A 266 -43.28 4.55 -5.75
CA SER A 266 -43.25 5.79 -6.53
C SER A 266 -43.96 5.64 -7.87
N GLN A 267 -45.06 6.38 -8.06
CA GLN A 267 -45.68 6.56 -9.39
C GLN A 267 -44.66 7.14 -10.38
N VAL A 268 -44.73 6.65 -11.63
CA VAL A 268 -43.91 6.96 -12.81
C VAL A 268 -43.20 8.32 -12.74
N VAL A 269 -41.93 8.30 -12.31
CA VAL A 269 -41.05 9.47 -12.34
C VAL A 269 -40.30 9.48 -13.66
N VAL A 270 -40.35 10.60 -14.40
CA VAL A 270 -39.83 10.70 -15.78
C VAL A 270 -38.65 11.69 -15.89
N SER A 271 -38.29 12.40 -14.82
CA SER A 271 -37.14 13.32 -14.81
C SER A 271 -36.05 12.89 -13.82
N PRO A 272 -34.76 12.99 -14.19
CA PRO A 272 -33.64 12.70 -13.29
C PRO A 272 -33.63 13.54 -12.01
N GLU A 273 -34.04 14.80 -12.07
CA GLU A 273 -34.06 15.73 -10.92
C GLU A 273 -35.12 15.33 -9.90
N GLU A 274 -36.34 15.02 -10.37
CA GLU A 274 -37.42 14.58 -9.49
C GLU A 274 -37.13 13.22 -8.88
N PHE A 275 -36.55 12.30 -9.67
CA PHE A 275 -36.12 10.99 -9.21
C PHE A 275 -35.07 11.12 -8.10
N SER A 276 -34.00 11.89 -8.34
CA SER A 276 -32.90 12.06 -7.40
C SER A 276 -33.34 12.65 -6.07
N ARG A 277 -34.23 13.67 -6.11
CA ARG A 277 -34.79 14.27 -4.89
C ARG A 277 -35.66 13.28 -4.12
N LYS A 278 -36.62 12.62 -4.78
CA LYS A 278 -37.51 11.65 -4.14
C LYS A 278 -36.74 10.47 -3.57
N TYR A 279 -35.74 10.00 -4.30
CA TYR A 279 -34.91 8.89 -3.87
C TYR A 279 -34.04 9.28 -2.68
N PHE A 280 -33.43 10.46 -2.68
CA PHE A 280 -32.71 10.98 -1.52
C PHE A 280 -33.62 11.11 -0.30
N ASP A 281 -34.81 11.69 -0.44
CA ASP A 281 -35.77 11.83 0.66
C ASP A 281 -36.20 10.46 1.23
N PHE A 282 -36.31 9.45 0.37
CA PHE A 282 -36.62 8.07 0.75
C PHE A 282 -35.49 7.46 1.58
N VAL A 283 -34.25 7.50 1.11
CA VAL A 283 -33.11 6.87 1.79
C VAL A 283 -32.53 7.70 2.93
N SER A 284 -32.76 9.02 2.96
CA SER A 284 -32.12 9.93 3.92
C SER A 284 -32.49 9.64 5.38
N ARG A 285 -33.62 8.97 5.63
CA ARG A 285 -34.01 8.55 6.99
C ARG A 285 -33.19 7.37 7.47
N ASP A 286 -32.92 6.42 6.57
CA ASP A 286 -32.17 5.20 6.88
C ASP A 286 -30.68 5.47 7.09
N ILE A 287 -30.13 6.44 6.35
CA ILE A 287 -28.71 6.82 6.43
C ILE A 287 -28.44 8.04 7.33
N GLU A 288 -29.43 8.46 8.13
CA GLU A 288 -29.30 9.68 8.96
C GLU A 288 -28.18 9.57 10.01
N GLU A 289 -27.99 8.37 10.56
CA GLU A 289 -26.93 8.07 11.54
C GLU A 289 -25.55 7.88 10.89
N LEU A 290 -25.48 7.87 9.55
CA LEU A 290 -24.26 7.68 8.76
C LEU A 290 -23.92 8.96 7.97
N PRO A 291 -23.30 9.97 8.60
CA PRO A 291 -23.13 11.29 7.98
C PRO A 291 -22.30 11.28 6.69
N LYS A 292 -21.29 10.40 6.59
CA LYS A 292 -20.50 10.21 5.35
C LYS A 292 -21.37 9.67 4.22
N TRP A 293 -22.19 8.66 4.50
CA TRP A 293 -23.13 8.09 3.52
C TRP A 293 -24.17 9.12 3.09
N LYS A 294 -24.76 9.85 4.04
CA LYS A 294 -25.74 10.91 3.76
C LYS A 294 -25.17 12.00 2.85
N SER A 295 -23.97 12.49 3.15
CA SER A 295 -23.31 13.49 2.33
C SER A 295 -23.00 12.95 0.93
N LEU A 296 -22.41 11.75 0.85
CA LEU A 296 -21.99 11.16 -0.41
C LEU A 296 -23.20 10.79 -1.30
N ALA A 297 -24.25 10.21 -0.73
CA ALA A 297 -25.51 9.90 -1.43
C ALA A 297 -26.14 11.15 -2.01
N LYS A 298 -26.15 12.25 -1.23
CA LYS A 298 -26.63 13.54 -1.72
C LYS A 298 -25.82 14.02 -2.92
N THR A 299 -24.49 14.03 -2.81
CA THR A 299 -23.60 14.45 -3.89
C THR A 299 -23.78 13.59 -5.15
N TRP A 300 -23.86 12.26 -4.99
CA TRP A 300 -24.07 11.34 -6.12
C TRP A 300 -25.42 11.57 -6.80
N LEU A 301 -26.49 11.78 -6.04
CA LEU A 301 -27.83 12.02 -6.58
C LEU A 301 -27.94 13.39 -7.26
N GLU A 302 -27.31 14.42 -6.70
CA GLU A 302 -27.20 15.74 -7.36
C GLU A 302 -26.37 15.66 -8.66
N ALA A 303 -25.31 14.85 -8.66
CA ALA A 303 -24.50 14.60 -9.85
C ALA A 303 -25.28 13.80 -10.91
N PHE A 304 -26.09 12.82 -10.52
CA PHE A 304 -26.96 12.09 -11.43
C PHE A 304 -28.00 13.02 -12.07
N ALA A 305 -28.65 13.85 -11.25
CA ALA A 305 -29.64 14.83 -11.71
C ALA A 305 -29.07 15.82 -12.72
N SER A 306 -27.83 16.27 -12.53
CA SER A 306 -27.18 17.26 -13.40
C SER A 306 -26.55 16.68 -14.66
N SER A 307 -26.14 15.40 -14.63
CA SER A 307 -25.44 14.75 -15.76
C SER A 307 -26.37 13.97 -16.70
N SER A 308 -27.54 13.54 -16.22
CA SER A 308 -28.49 12.76 -17.03
C SER A 308 -29.35 13.66 -17.93
N LYS A 309 -29.44 13.33 -19.22
CA LYS A 309 -30.30 14.07 -20.19
C LYS A 309 -31.75 13.61 -20.05
N SER A 310 -32.71 14.43 -20.49
CA SER A 310 -34.15 14.12 -20.42
C SER A 310 -34.46 12.72 -20.97
N VAL A 311 -34.82 11.80 -20.08
CA VAL A 311 -35.06 10.39 -20.43
C VAL A 311 -36.52 10.20 -20.77
N THR A 312 -36.82 9.59 -21.92
CA THR A 312 -38.20 9.41 -22.42
C THR A 312 -38.95 8.22 -21.78
N SER A 313 -38.32 7.43 -20.91
CA SER A 313 -38.95 6.29 -20.22
C SER A 313 -38.36 6.00 -18.84
N ALA A 314 -39.21 5.54 -17.91
CA ALA A 314 -38.80 5.20 -16.54
C ALA A 314 -37.80 4.04 -16.47
N TYR A 315 -37.93 3.03 -17.34
CA TYR A 315 -36.98 1.90 -17.42
C TYR A 315 -35.57 2.35 -17.79
N ARG A 316 -35.47 3.32 -18.71
CA ARG A 316 -34.17 3.86 -19.12
C ARG A 316 -33.56 4.72 -18.01
N LEU A 317 -34.37 5.49 -17.30
CA LEU A 317 -33.91 6.29 -16.16
C LEU A 317 -33.32 5.40 -15.05
N VAL A 318 -33.95 4.26 -14.79
CA VAL A 318 -33.48 3.25 -13.82
C VAL A 318 -32.17 2.61 -14.27
N ALA A 319 -32.06 2.21 -15.54
CA ALA A 319 -30.81 1.64 -16.08
C ALA A 319 -29.66 2.66 -16.01
N ASP A 320 -29.92 3.91 -16.43
CA ASP A 320 -28.95 5.00 -16.38
C ASP A 320 -28.50 5.28 -14.93
N PHE A 321 -29.40 5.19 -13.94
CA PHE A 321 -29.05 5.33 -12.52
C PHE A 321 -28.14 4.20 -12.03
N VAL A 322 -28.47 2.93 -12.34
CA VAL A 322 -27.64 1.79 -11.92
C VAL A 322 -26.25 1.85 -12.54
N GLU A 323 -26.16 2.18 -13.82
CA GLU A 323 -24.87 2.37 -14.50
C GLU A 323 -24.08 3.52 -13.87
N PHE A 324 -24.75 4.65 -13.58
CA PHE A 324 -24.14 5.82 -12.96
C PHE A 324 -23.56 5.51 -11.57
N VAL A 325 -24.32 4.85 -10.69
CA VAL A 325 -23.85 4.50 -9.34
C VAL A 325 -22.69 3.50 -9.38
N ASN A 326 -22.76 2.49 -10.25
CA ASN A 326 -21.62 1.56 -10.41
C ASN A 326 -20.37 2.29 -10.92
N LYS A 327 -20.54 3.18 -11.91
CA LYS A 327 -19.44 3.99 -12.44
C LYS A 327 -18.83 4.88 -11.35
N LEU A 328 -19.65 5.56 -10.54
CA LEU A 328 -19.14 6.36 -9.42
C LEU A 328 -18.44 5.51 -8.37
N ARG A 329 -18.96 4.33 -8.03
CA ARG A 329 -18.27 3.39 -7.13
C ARG A 329 -16.89 3.04 -7.67
N ASP A 330 -16.78 2.70 -8.94
CA ASP A 330 -15.53 2.30 -9.57
C ASP A 330 -14.54 3.48 -9.66
N GLU A 331 -15.02 4.70 -9.95
CA GLU A 331 -14.22 5.93 -9.93
C GLU A 331 -13.72 6.28 -8.52
N GLU A 332 -14.60 6.24 -7.51
CA GLU A 332 -14.28 6.57 -6.12
C GLU A 332 -13.47 5.49 -5.38
N THR A 333 -13.41 4.27 -5.93
CA THR A 333 -12.54 3.17 -5.43
C THR A 333 -11.26 3.01 -6.26
N SER A 334 -11.09 3.84 -7.29
CA SER A 334 -9.93 3.83 -8.18
C SER A 334 -8.61 4.01 -7.43
N THR A 335 -7.54 3.47 -8.00
CA THR A 335 -6.17 3.60 -7.48
C THR A 335 -5.67 5.04 -7.47
N GLU A 336 -6.22 5.93 -8.31
CA GLU A 336 -5.91 7.37 -8.30
C GLU A 336 -6.63 8.12 -7.17
N LYS A 337 -7.73 7.60 -6.62
CA LYS A 337 -8.55 8.36 -5.68
C LYS A 337 -7.81 8.77 -4.40
N PRO A 338 -6.98 7.92 -3.77
CA PRO A 338 -6.24 8.33 -2.59
C PRO A 338 -5.23 9.45 -2.88
N LYS A 339 -4.69 9.52 -4.11
CA LYS A 339 -3.83 10.61 -4.55
C LYS A 339 -4.61 11.93 -4.59
N GLU A 340 -5.78 11.95 -5.22
CA GLU A 340 -6.66 13.14 -5.24
C GLU A 340 -7.03 13.61 -3.82
N LEU A 341 -7.35 12.67 -2.92
CA LEU A 341 -7.66 12.99 -1.53
C LEU A 341 -6.45 13.56 -0.79
N LEU A 342 -5.25 13.03 -1.02
CA LEU A 342 -4.01 13.56 -0.43
C LEU A 342 -3.69 14.95 -0.95
N GLU A 343 -3.84 15.19 -2.26
CA GLU A 343 -3.70 16.51 -2.88
C GLU A 343 -4.68 17.53 -2.27
N ALA A 344 -5.94 17.13 -2.07
CA ALA A 344 -6.93 17.96 -1.40
C ALA A 344 -6.54 18.28 0.05
N ARG A 345 -6.00 17.32 0.81
CA ARG A 345 -5.51 17.55 2.18
C ARG A 345 -4.31 18.51 2.19
N VAL A 346 -3.37 18.37 1.25
CA VAL A 346 -2.25 19.31 1.09
C VAL A 346 -2.75 20.72 0.81
N LYS A 347 -3.76 20.86 -0.07
CA LYS A 347 -4.36 22.16 -0.39
C LYS A 347 -5.05 22.80 0.81
N VAL A 348 -5.89 22.06 1.54
CA VAL A 348 -6.54 22.56 2.77
C VAL A 348 -5.49 23.00 3.80
N GLN A 349 -4.40 22.27 3.90
CA GLN A 349 -3.32 22.61 4.81
C GLN A 349 -2.56 23.88 4.37
N GLN A 350 -2.38 24.08 3.06
CA GLN A 350 -1.83 25.33 2.52
C GLN A 350 -2.74 26.52 2.83
N GLU A 351 -4.05 26.39 2.64
CA GLU A 351 -5.02 27.46 2.90
C GLU A 351 -4.98 27.92 4.38
N LYS A 352 -4.78 26.99 5.32
CA LYS A 352 -4.58 27.34 6.74
C LYS A 352 -3.31 28.16 6.97
N VAL A 353 -2.19 27.77 6.34
CA VAL A 353 -0.93 28.51 6.41
C VAL A 353 -1.10 29.92 5.84
N ASP A 354 -1.80 30.06 4.72
CA ASP A 354 -2.05 31.36 4.08
C ASP A 354 -2.90 32.29 4.98
N VAL A 355 -3.92 31.75 5.64
CA VAL A 355 -4.74 32.50 6.60
C VAL A 355 -3.90 32.98 7.79
N LEU A 356 -3.03 32.13 8.33
CA LEU A 356 -2.14 32.49 9.44
C LEU A 356 -1.08 33.51 8.99
N ALA A 357 -0.52 33.37 7.80
CA ALA A 357 0.44 34.32 7.24
C ALA A 357 -0.19 35.71 7.03
N LYS A 358 -1.46 35.76 6.59
CA LYS A 358 -2.21 37.01 6.51
C LYS A 358 -2.40 37.65 7.89
N LYS A 359 -2.83 36.86 8.89
CA LYS A 359 -2.96 37.32 10.28
C LYS A 359 -1.63 37.85 10.84
N LEU A 360 -0.52 37.17 10.54
CA LEU A 360 0.82 37.60 10.93
C LEU A 360 1.17 38.96 10.31
N SER A 361 0.86 39.17 9.03
CA SER A 361 1.06 40.46 8.36
C SER A 361 0.23 41.57 9.00
N GLU A 362 -1.03 41.30 9.35
CA GLU A 362 -1.91 42.25 10.05
C GLU A 362 -1.35 42.63 11.43
N LEU A 363 -0.87 41.65 12.21
CA LEU A 363 -0.22 41.88 13.50
C LEU A 363 1.08 42.67 13.35
N SER A 364 1.88 42.39 12.33
CA SER A 364 3.11 43.15 12.04
C SER A 364 2.79 44.61 11.71
N ASN A 365 1.76 44.88 10.91
CA ASN A 365 1.31 46.24 10.62
C ASN A 365 0.82 46.96 11.90
N LYS A 366 0.07 46.25 12.76
CA LYS A 366 -0.38 46.78 14.06
C LYS A 366 0.81 47.14 14.94
N ARG A 367 1.83 46.27 15.02
CA ARG A 367 3.08 46.53 15.76
C ARG A 367 3.76 47.81 15.27
N THR A 368 3.99 47.94 13.97
CA THR A 368 4.62 49.14 13.40
C THR A 368 3.80 50.40 13.64
N SER A 369 2.47 50.31 13.65
CA SER A 369 1.59 51.44 13.99
C SER A 369 1.76 51.86 15.45
N ILE A 370 1.83 50.90 16.38
CA ILE A 370 2.04 51.18 17.82
C ILE A 370 3.43 51.79 18.05
N GLU A 371 4.48 51.25 17.42
CA GLU A 371 5.84 51.78 17.51
C GLU A 371 5.91 53.26 17.05
N LYS A 372 5.25 53.60 15.93
CA LYS A 372 5.16 55.00 15.48
C LYS A 372 4.42 55.92 16.46
N GLN A 373 3.35 55.42 17.10
CA GLN A 373 2.61 56.19 18.11
C GLN A 373 3.46 56.44 19.36
N ILE A 374 4.25 55.44 19.78
CA ILE A 374 5.22 55.56 20.87
C ILE A 374 6.24 56.65 20.55
N ASP A 375 6.85 56.63 19.35
CA ASP A 375 7.84 57.65 18.94
C ASP A 375 7.28 59.07 19.00
N VAL A 376 6.05 59.27 18.50
CA VAL A 376 5.36 60.57 18.52
C VAL A 376 5.12 61.03 19.96
N LEU A 377 4.59 60.16 20.83
CA LEU A 377 4.31 60.50 22.22
C LEU A 377 5.58 60.74 23.04
N GLN A 378 6.67 60.01 22.78
CA GLN A 378 7.97 60.25 23.41
C GLN A 378 8.55 61.61 23.02
N SER A 379 8.41 62.00 21.74
CA SER A 379 8.80 63.33 21.27
C SER A 379 7.96 64.43 21.95
N GLN A 380 6.64 64.25 22.05
CA GLN A 380 5.74 65.20 22.71
C GLN A 380 6.03 65.33 24.22
N LEU A 381 6.31 64.21 24.90
CA LEU A 381 6.69 64.19 26.31
C LEU A 381 8.01 64.91 26.56
N SER A 382 8.98 64.76 25.66
CA SER A 382 10.27 65.44 25.71
C SER A 382 10.11 66.95 25.56
N SER A 383 9.29 67.40 24.59
CA SER A 383 8.94 68.81 24.40
C SER A 383 8.22 69.40 25.63
N ALA A 384 7.22 68.69 26.17
CA ALA A 384 6.49 69.14 27.37
C ALA A 384 7.42 69.24 28.60
N SER A 385 8.38 68.33 28.73
CA SER A 385 9.38 68.36 29.80
C SER A 385 10.32 69.56 29.69
N LEU A 386 10.67 69.98 28.46
CA LEU A 386 11.45 71.19 28.23
C LEU A 386 10.66 72.46 28.60
N VAL A 387 9.38 72.53 28.21
CA VAL A 387 8.48 73.64 28.56
C VAL A 387 8.32 73.75 30.08
N GLU A 388 8.07 72.64 30.78
CA GLU A 388 8.00 72.62 32.24
C GLU A 388 9.28 73.15 32.89
N LYS A 389 10.45 72.75 32.38
CA LYS A 389 11.74 73.21 32.89
C LYS A 389 11.90 74.72 32.73
N ASN A 390 11.52 75.27 31.57
CA ASN A 390 11.59 76.70 31.30
C ASN A 390 10.62 77.48 32.20
N LEU A 391 9.36 77.03 32.32
CA LEU A 391 8.37 77.65 33.20
C LEU A 391 8.80 77.65 34.67
N LYS A 392 9.41 76.55 35.18
CA LYS A 392 9.97 76.52 36.54
C LYS A 392 11.12 77.52 36.73
N MET A 393 11.95 77.70 35.71
CA MET A 393 13.04 78.68 35.74
C MET A 393 12.47 80.10 35.81
N ASP A 394 11.53 80.45 34.92
CA ASP A 394 10.89 81.77 34.87
C ASP A 394 10.12 82.06 36.17
N TYR A 395 9.42 81.06 36.71
CA TYR A 395 8.77 81.15 38.02
C TYR A 395 9.77 81.50 39.12
N GLY A 396 10.91 80.81 39.17
CA GLY A 396 11.98 81.07 40.15
C GLY A 396 12.56 82.49 40.04
N ILE A 397 12.79 82.96 38.81
CA ILE A 397 13.29 84.32 38.55
C ILE A 397 12.25 85.37 39.01
N ASN A 398 10.98 85.19 38.67
CA ASN A 398 9.92 86.13 39.01
C ASN A 398 9.64 86.17 40.52
N ILE A 399 9.68 85.03 41.21
CA ILE A 399 9.57 84.96 42.69
C ILE A 399 10.75 85.67 43.36
N ALA A 400 11.98 85.45 42.90
CA ALA A 400 13.16 86.13 43.44
C ALA A 400 13.05 87.66 43.27
N THR A 401 12.61 88.11 42.09
CA THR A 401 12.41 89.53 41.79
C THR A 401 11.27 90.13 42.63
N LEU A 402 10.17 89.40 42.85
CA LEU A 402 9.09 89.83 43.75
C LEU A 402 9.56 89.99 45.19
N LYS A 403 10.44 89.11 45.66
CA LYS A 403 11.03 89.21 47.00
C LYS A 403 11.87 90.48 47.15
N GLU A 404 12.71 90.78 46.16
CA GLU A 404 13.55 91.99 46.14
C GLU A 404 12.70 93.27 46.05
N LEU A 405 11.67 93.29 45.19
CA LEU A 405 10.74 94.42 45.08
C LEU A 405 9.94 94.63 46.37
N ARG A 406 9.55 93.54 47.06
CA ARG A 406 8.86 93.62 48.36
C ARG A 406 9.77 94.23 49.42
N GLU A 407 11.02 93.77 49.53
CA GLU A 407 12.00 94.32 50.48
C GLU A 407 12.23 95.82 50.20
N THR A 408 12.32 96.19 48.93
CA THR A 408 12.47 97.59 48.48
C THR A 408 11.22 98.43 48.80
N LEU A 409 10.01 97.90 48.55
CA LEU A 409 8.74 98.56 48.87
C LEU A 409 8.59 98.78 50.38
N GLU A 410 8.92 97.77 51.20
CA GLU A 410 8.88 97.88 52.66
C GLU A 410 9.89 98.91 53.19
N ALA A 411 11.10 98.98 52.62
CA ALA A 411 12.08 100.00 52.96
C ALA A 411 11.59 101.41 52.61
N LYS A 412 10.99 101.60 51.41
CA LYS A 412 10.45 102.88 50.95
C LYS A 412 9.22 103.33 51.74
N LYS A 413 8.34 102.41 52.13
CA LYS A 413 7.22 102.70 53.05
C LYS A 413 7.70 103.15 54.43
N ARG A 414 8.78 102.54 54.96
CA ARG A 414 9.41 103.00 56.21
C ARG A 414 9.98 104.42 56.06
N GLU A 415 10.70 104.70 54.97
CA GLU A 415 11.23 106.05 54.68
C GLU A 415 10.11 107.10 54.55
N MET A 416 8.99 106.74 53.91
CA MET A 416 7.81 107.60 53.80
C MET A 416 7.17 107.89 55.17
N ASN A 417 7.01 106.88 56.02
CA ASN A 417 6.48 107.06 57.38
C ASN A 417 7.39 107.97 58.24
N GLU A 418 8.72 107.85 58.10
CA GLU A 418 9.67 108.73 58.80
C GLU A 418 9.56 110.19 58.32
N ILE A 419 9.32 110.41 57.03
CA ILE A 419 9.12 111.74 56.45
C ILE A 419 7.76 112.32 56.87
N GLU A 420 6.69 111.52 56.92
CA GLU A 420 5.37 111.94 57.42
C GLU A 420 5.41 112.32 58.91
N GLN A 421 6.13 111.56 59.74
CA GLN A 421 6.36 111.92 61.14
C GLN A 421 7.15 113.23 61.28
N LYS A 422 8.18 113.45 60.46
CA LYS A 422 8.99 114.70 60.47
C LYS A 422 8.20 115.92 59.97
N LEU A 423 7.35 115.77 58.94
CA LEU A 423 6.50 116.84 58.38
C LEU A 423 5.55 117.46 59.41
N SER A 424 5.18 116.72 60.46
CA SER A 424 4.36 117.23 61.57
C SER A 424 5.10 118.25 62.47
N SER A 425 6.42 118.44 62.29
CA SER A 425 7.29 119.20 63.20
C SER A 425 8.14 120.32 62.55
N VAL A 426 8.09 120.49 61.22
CA VAL A 426 8.99 121.40 60.45
C VAL A 426 8.18 122.52 59.75
N ARG A 427 8.69 123.76 59.67
CA ARG A 427 8.02 124.91 59.01
C ARG A 427 8.95 125.68 58.06
N GLY A 428 8.42 126.19 56.95
CA GLY A 428 9.16 126.99 55.95
C GLY A 428 9.79 126.14 54.83
N ALA A 429 10.91 126.59 54.26
CA ALA A 429 11.56 125.96 53.09
C ALA A 429 11.94 124.47 53.28
N GLU A 430 12.17 124.01 54.51
CA GLU A 430 12.42 122.60 54.84
C GLU A 430 11.14 121.73 54.74
N ALA A 431 9.95 122.30 54.97
CA ALA A 431 8.67 121.62 54.81
C ALA A 431 8.33 121.40 53.32
N ASP A 432 8.63 122.38 52.45
CA ASP A 432 8.46 122.25 51.00
C ASP A 432 9.41 121.20 50.40
N ALA A 433 10.66 121.13 50.86
CA ALA A 433 11.61 120.10 50.44
C ALA A 433 11.18 118.69 50.90
N ALA A 434 10.63 118.56 52.11
CA ALA A 434 10.08 117.30 52.62
C ALA A 434 8.80 116.87 51.88
N LEU A 435 7.94 117.80 51.48
CA LEU A 435 6.75 117.57 50.63
C LEU A 435 7.13 117.10 49.22
N GLN A 436 8.13 117.72 48.59
CA GLN A 436 8.64 117.25 47.29
C GLN A 436 9.27 115.86 47.38
N ARG A 437 10.02 115.59 48.45
CA ARG A 437 10.61 114.26 48.69
C ARG A 437 9.56 113.20 48.97
N LYS A 438 8.50 113.54 49.70
CA LYS A 438 7.31 112.70 49.90
C LYS A 438 6.61 112.39 48.57
N SER A 439 6.35 113.39 47.74
CA SER A 439 5.71 113.19 46.42
C SER A 439 6.54 112.30 45.49
N ARG A 440 7.88 112.42 45.49
CA ARG A 440 8.77 111.50 44.77
C ARG A 440 8.70 110.07 45.32
N LEU A 441 8.68 109.91 46.64
CA LEU A 441 8.53 108.61 47.30
C LEU A 441 7.16 107.97 47.02
N GLU A 442 6.08 108.75 46.98
CA GLU A 442 4.75 108.26 46.59
C GLU A 442 4.74 107.76 45.13
N GLU A 443 5.41 108.47 44.23
CA GLU A 443 5.53 108.07 42.83
C GLU A 443 6.40 106.80 42.69
N GLU A 444 7.54 106.72 43.39
CA GLU A 444 8.38 105.52 43.45
C GLU A 444 7.63 104.31 44.04
N ILE A 445 6.84 104.51 45.10
CA ILE A 445 6.00 103.47 45.70
C ILE A 445 4.90 103.03 44.73
N ARG A 446 4.25 103.95 44.01
CA ARG A 446 3.27 103.59 42.96
C ARG A 446 3.92 102.79 41.85
N GLU A 447 5.11 103.18 41.40
CA GLU A 447 5.83 102.50 40.34
C GLU A 447 6.27 101.08 40.75
N ILE A 448 6.80 100.92 41.97
CA ILE A 448 7.14 99.60 42.54
C ILE A 448 5.87 98.76 42.74
N THR A 449 4.76 99.34 43.19
CA THR A 449 3.49 98.63 43.37
C THR A 449 2.94 98.14 42.03
N ALA A 450 2.99 98.96 40.98
CA ALA A 450 2.58 98.57 39.63
C ALA A 450 3.47 97.45 39.06
N LYS A 451 4.79 97.53 39.26
CA LYS A 451 5.74 96.46 38.88
C LYS A 451 5.45 95.16 39.64
N THR A 452 5.13 95.26 40.93
CA THR A 452 4.77 94.12 41.78
C THR A 452 3.48 93.45 41.30
N GLN A 453 2.42 94.22 41.03
CA GLN A 453 1.15 93.69 40.51
C GLN A 453 1.33 93.00 39.16
N LYS A 454 2.14 93.57 38.27
CA LYS A 454 2.46 92.96 36.97
C LYS A 454 3.19 91.62 37.14
N LEU A 455 4.18 91.56 38.03
CA LEU A 455 4.90 90.32 38.33
C LEU A 455 4.02 89.27 39.01
N VAL A 456 3.13 89.65 39.92
CA VAL A 456 2.15 88.72 40.54
C VAL A 456 1.26 88.09 39.46
N TYR A 457 0.75 88.89 38.52
CA TYR A 457 -0.03 88.38 37.40
C TYR A 457 0.77 87.41 36.51
N GLU A 458 2.04 87.74 36.24
CA GLU A 458 2.95 86.87 35.48
C GLU A 458 3.18 85.52 36.19
N VAL A 459 3.36 85.54 37.52
CA VAL A 459 3.51 84.33 38.35
C VAL A 459 2.23 83.48 38.33
N GLU A 460 1.05 84.08 38.49
CA GLU A 460 -0.24 83.37 38.41
C GLU A 460 -0.51 82.81 37.01
N ARG A 461 -0.01 83.46 35.96
CA ARG A 461 -0.06 82.91 34.59
C ARG A 461 0.83 81.67 34.47
N ILE A 462 2.09 81.78 34.92
CA ILE A 462 3.05 80.66 34.88
C ILE A 462 2.53 79.47 35.70
N ASP A 463 1.93 79.69 36.86
CA ASP A 463 1.43 78.60 37.72
C ASP A 463 0.29 77.79 37.06
N ARG A 464 -0.59 78.49 36.31
CA ARG A 464 -1.62 77.86 35.48
C ARG A 464 -1.01 77.07 34.32
N GLU A 465 -0.09 77.67 33.57
CA GLU A 465 0.62 77.00 32.46
C GLU A 465 1.42 75.78 32.95
N LEU A 466 2.03 75.86 34.13
CA LEU A 466 2.77 74.76 34.76
C LEU A 466 1.82 73.60 35.11
N SER A 467 0.68 73.90 35.73
CA SER A 467 -0.33 72.90 36.09
C SER A 467 -0.89 72.19 34.86
N GLU A 468 -1.19 72.92 33.79
CA GLU A 468 -1.61 72.34 32.51
C GLU A 468 -0.52 71.46 31.90
N THR A 469 0.75 71.92 31.92
CA THR A 469 1.89 71.16 31.38
C THR A 469 2.10 69.85 32.15
N ILE A 470 2.02 69.87 33.48
CA ILE A 470 2.13 68.68 34.34
C ILE A 470 1.02 67.68 34.02
N SER A 471 -0.24 68.15 33.95
CA SER A 471 -1.38 67.29 33.59
C SER A 471 -1.20 66.66 32.21
N THR A 472 -0.69 67.41 31.24
CA THR A 472 -0.44 66.92 29.88
C THR A 472 0.65 65.86 29.86
N LYS A 473 1.73 66.03 30.64
CA LYS A 473 2.79 65.03 30.79
C LYS A 473 2.27 63.73 31.40
N GLU A 474 1.45 63.80 32.44
CA GLU A 474 0.86 62.60 33.05
C GLU A 474 -0.01 61.84 32.05
N ARG A 475 -0.80 62.54 31.22
CA ARG A 475 -1.58 61.92 30.14
C ARG A 475 -0.67 61.21 29.13
N PHE A 476 0.42 61.85 28.69
CA PHE A 476 1.37 61.22 27.78
C PHE A 476 2.06 60.00 28.40
N MET A 477 2.46 60.07 29.67
CA MET A 477 3.05 58.92 30.37
C MET A 477 2.08 57.74 30.48
N ASN A 478 0.82 57.99 30.80
CA ASN A 478 -0.20 56.94 30.88
C ASN A 478 -0.49 56.34 29.50
N ALA A 479 -0.55 57.17 28.45
CA ALA A 479 -0.70 56.69 27.07
C ALA A 479 0.50 55.83 26.63
N LEU A 480 1.73 56.21 26.98
CA LEU A 480 2.93 55.42 26.70
C LEU A 480 2.92 54.07 27.42
N LYS A 481 2.51 54.04 28.70
CA LYS A 481 2.37 52.78 29.45
C LYS A 481 1.38 51.84 28.76
N GLN A 482 0.24 52.36 28.32
CA GLN A 482 -0.76 51.56 27.60
C GLN A 482 -0.20 51.03 26.28
N LEU A 483 0.43 51.88 25.46
CA LEU A 483 0.98 51.46 24.17
C LEU A 483 2.11 50.43 24.31
N HIS A 484 2.93 50.51 25.35
CA HIS A 484 3.94 49.49 25.63
C HIS A 484 3.31 48.14 26.02
N ALA A 485 2.23 48.14 26.81
CA ALA A 485 1.48 46.93 27.11
C ALA A 485 0.84 46.32 25.85
N ASP A 486 0.22 47.16 25.01
CA ASP A 486 -0.36 46.74 23.72
C ASP A 486 0.72 46.17 22.77
N LEU A 487 1.94 46.74 22.78
CA LEU A 487 3.07 46.25 22.00
C LEU A 487 3.52 44.86 22.46
N GLU A 488 3.60 44.63 23.77
CA GLU A 488 3.96 43.33 24.35
C GLU A 488 2.90 42.27 24.03
N GLU A 489 1.61 42.64 24.10
CA GLU A 489 0.52 41.76 23.70
C GLU A 489 0.63 41.36 22.22
N VAL A 490 0.86 42.32 21.32
CA VAL A 490 1.03 42.06 19.89
C VAL A 490 2.26 41.20 19.62
N ALA A 491 3.37 41.42 20.33
CA ALA A 491 4.58 40.60 20.20
C ALA A 491 4.32 39.14 20.61
N ASN A 492 3.59 38.91 21.70
CA ASN A 492 3.17 37.58 22.12
C ASN A 492 2.25 36.91 21.10
N GLN A 493 1.30 37.64 20.52
CA GLN A 493 0.41 37.14 19.46
C GLN A 493 1.19 36.78 18.18
N ILE A 494 2.19 37.58 17.80
CA ILE A 494 3.10 37.29 16.67
C ILE A 494 3.87 35.99 16.93
N SER A 495 4.47 35.85 18.11
CA SER A 495 5.22 34.64 18.49
C SER A 495 4.35 33.38 18.44
N ALA A 496 3.14 33.45 18.99
CA ALA A 496 2.18 32.34 18.95
C ALA A 496 1.75 32.00 17.51
N THR A 497 1.49 33.00 16.67
CA THR A 497 1.09 32.80 15.27
C THR A 497 2.24 32.17 14.46
N ASN A 498 3.49 32.59 14.68
CA ASN A 498 4.66 31.98 14.04
C ASN A 498 4.82 30.51 14.40
N ALA A 499 4.70 30.16 15.69
CA ALA A 499 4.78 28.77 16.14
C ALA A 499 3.65 27.91 15.56
N GLU A 500 2.47 28.50 15.32
CA GLU A 500 1.35 27.82 14.65
C GLU A 500 1.62 27.61 13.16
N ILE A 501 2.18 28.61 12.46
CA ILE A 501 2.61 28.47 11.06
C ILE A 501 3.62 27.34 10.91
N GLU A 502 4.69 27.32 11.72
CA GLU A 502 5.72 26.28 11.69
C GLU A 502 5.13 24.87 11.86
N ARG A 503 4.18 24.73 12.79
CA ARG A 503 3.47 23.45 13.02
C ARG A 503 2.64 23.04 11.81
N GLU A 504 1.86 23.97 11.25
CA GLU A 504 0.97 23.69 10.13
C GLU A 504 1.76 23.43 8.83
N GLU A 505 2.93 24.06 8.65
CA GLU A 505 3.89 23.76 7.57
C GLU A 505 4.53 22.37 7.74
N ALA A 506 4.90 21.97 8.96
CA ALA A 506 5.42 20.63 9.23
C ALA A 506 4.39 19.54 8.86
N VAL A 507 3.12 19.75 9.18
CA VAL A 507 2.01 18.85 8.79
C VAL A 507 1.85 18.81 7.27
N LYS A 508 1.88 19.97 6.61
CA LYS A 508 1.84 20.03 5.14
C LYS A 508 2.98 19.23 4.52
N GLY A 509 4.21 19.40 5.01
CA GLY A 509 5.38 18.69 4.50
C GLY A 509 5.25 17.17 4.61
N ILE A 510 4.60 16.68 5.66
CA ILE A 510 4.31 15.26 5.84
C ILE A 510 3.27 14.77 4.83
N TYR A 511 2.19 15.52 4.60
CA TYR A 511 1.18 15.14 3.59
C TYR A 511 1.76 15.15 2.17
N VAL A 512 2.64 16.11 1.86
CA VAL A 512 3.37 16.13 0.58
C VAL A 512 4.24 14.89 0.43
N LYS A 513 5.02 14.51 1.45
CA LYS A 513 5.81 13.28 1.41
C LYS A 513 4.94 12.03 1.27
N PHE A 514 3.80 11.97 1.95
CA PHE A 514 2.88 10.84 1.80
C PHE A 514 2.33 10.75 0.38
N LEU A 515 1.95 11.87 -0.23
CA LEU A 515 1.54 11.97 -1.62
C LEU A 515 2.63 11.52 -2.60
N GLU A 516 3.87 11.98 -2.40
CA GLU A 516 5.03 11.58 -3.22
C GLU A 516 5.28 10.07 -3.13
N ARG A 517 5.25 9.51 -1.91
CA ARG A 517 5.41 8.07 -1.69
C ARG A 517 4.28 7.28 -2.33
N TYR A 518 3.04 7.73 -2.22
CA TYR A 518 1.90 7.06 -2.84
C TYR A 518 2.00 7.09 -4.37
N SER A 519 2.40 8.25 -4.93
CA SER A 519 2.66 8.39 -6.36
C SER A 519 3.76 7.44 -6.83
N HIS A 520 4.84 7.31 -6.06
CA HIS A 520 5.90 6.36 -6.36
C HIS A 520 5.39 4.90 -6.30
N THR A 521 4.57 4.53 -5.31
CA THR A 521 3.94 3.20 -5.24
C THR A 521 3.06 2.92 -6.46
N LEU A 522 2.33 3.92 -6.98
CA LEU A 522 1.54 3.79 -8.21
C LEU A 522 2.43 3.60 -9.45
N GLU A 523 3.53 4.34 -9.56
CA GLU A 523 4.50 4.17 -10.65
C GLU A 523 5.12 2.76 -10.61
N GLU A 524 5.49 2.27 -9.43
CA GLU A 524 6.01 0.92 -9.23
C GLU A 524 4.97 -0.14 -9.60
N LEU A 525 3.69 0.07 -9.32
CA LEU A 525 2.61 -0.83 -9.73
C LEU A 525 2.58 -1.03 -11.26
N LEU A 526 2.72 0.07 -12.00
CA LEU A 526 2.77 0.02 -13.47
C LEU A 526 4.02 -0.72 -13.97
N PHE A 527 5.14 -0.56 -13.27
CA PHE A 527 6.42 -1.18 -13.63
C PHE A 527 6.52 -2.67 -13.26
N ILE A 528 5.78 -3.12 -12.24
CA ILE A 528 5.86 -4.50 -11.72
C ILE A 528 5.58 -5.55 -12.81
N SER A 529 4.54 -5.36 -13.62
CA SER A 529 4.23 -6.33 -14.69
C SER A 529 5.37 -6.46 -15.71
N HIS A 530 6.01 -5.34 -16.06
CA HIS A 530 7.17 -5.34 -16.96
C HIS A 530 8.40 -5.99 -16.32
N MET A 531 8.72 -5.60 -15.08
CA MET A 531 9.83 -6.18 -14.31
C MET A 531 9.68 -7.70 -14.17
N LEU A 532 8.47 -8.20 -13.96
CA LEU A 532 8.22 -9.63 -13.85
C LEU A 532 8.46 -10.37 -15.17
N LYS A 533 7.97 -9.80 -16.27
CA LYS A 533 8.14 -10.38 -17.61
C LYS A 533 9.60 -10.36 -18.08
N ALA A 534 10.31 -9.27 -17.80
CA ALA A 534 11.65 -9.04 -18.32
C ALA A 534 12.76 -9.54 -17.37
N GLU A 535 12.63 -9.32 -16.07
CA GLU A 535 13.71 -9.55 -15.09
C GLU A 535 13.46 -10.83 -14.31
N VAL A 536 12.27 -11.02 -13.76
CA VAL A 536 11.97 -12.17 -12.90
C VAL A 536 11.85 -13.46 -13.70
N LEU A 537 11.17 -13.46 -14.85
CA LEU A 537 11.10 -14.62 -15.74
C LEU A 537 12.47 -14.96 -16.34
N ALA A 538 13.28 -13.97 -16.67
CA ALA A 538 14.63 -14.21 -17.18
C ALA A 538 15.54 -14.77 -16.10
N PHE A 539 15.52 -14.19 -14.90
CA PHE A 539 16.24 -14.66 -13.73
C PHE A 539 15.82 -16.07 -13.33
N ALA A 540 14.51 -16.35 -13.30
CA ALA A 540 13.97 -17.68 -13.06
C ALA A 540 14.41 -18.66 -14.15
N ARG A 541 14.34 -18.32 -15.44
CA ARG A 541 14.79 -19.21 -16.53
C ARG A 541 16.29 -19.55 -16.44
N ASP A 542 17.13 -18.55 -16.15
CA ASP A 542 18.57 -18.72 -15.99
C ASP A 542 18.91 -19.57 -14.75
N LYS A 543 18.29 -19.25 -13.61
CA LYS A 543 18.51 -19.92 -12.32
C LYS A 543 17.88 -21.31 -12.20
N ILE A 544 16.69 -21.57 -12.77
CA ILE A 544 16.06 -22.90 -12.79
C ILE A 544 16.95 -23.88 -13.56
N SER A 545 17.50 -23.47 -14.71
CA SER A 545 18.37 -24.34 -15.50
C SER A 545 19.68 -24.74 -14.78
N THR A 546 20.13 -23.91 -13.83
CA THR A 546 21.39 -24.08 -13.08
C THR A 546 21.21 -24.62 -11.65
N LEU A 547 20.07 -24.37 -11.00
CA LEU A 547 19.84 -24.64 -9.58
C LEU A 547 18.72 -25.67 -9.27
N THR A 548 17.86 -26.04 -10.22
CA THR A 548 16.86 -27.10 -9.97
C THR A 548 17.49 -28.43 -9.52
N PRO A 549 18.69 -28.81 -9.99
CA PRO A 549 19.40 -29.92 -9.38
C PRO A 549 19.74 -29.64 -7.91
N SER A 550 20.30 -28.47 -7.58
CA SER A 550 20.94 -28.16 -6.29
C SER A 550 20.04 -27.64 -5.17
N ILE A 551 18.87 -27.07 -5.47
CA ILE A 551 17.96 -26.53 -4.44
C ILE A 551 17.14 -27.64 -3.74
N VAL A 552 16.98 -28.80 -4.39
CA VAL A 552 16.43 -30.04 -3.81
C VAL A 552 17.47 -30.74 -2.90
N MET A 553 18.72 -30.25 -2.85
CA MET A 553 19.84 -31.00 -2.26
C MET A 553 20.13 -30.62 -0.81
N GLU A 554 19.63 -31.44 0.12
CA GLU A 554 20.50 -31.98 1.16
C GLU A 554 21.21 -33.23 0.59
N GLU A 555 22.53 -33.35 0.80
CA GLU A 555 23.43 -34.29 0.10
C GLU A 555 23.03 -35.78 0.18
N SER A 556 22.25 -36.20 1.18
CA SER A 556 21.79 -37.59 1.31
C SER A 556 20.73 -37.97 0.27
N ASN A 557 19.85 -37.03 -0.09
CA ASN A 557 18.76 -37.25 -1.04
C ASN A 557 19.22 -37.19 -2.51
N LEU A 558 20.44 -36.71 -2.76
CA LEU A 558 21.03 -36.59 -4.09
C LEU A 558 21.31 -37.95 -4.72
N ASN A 559 21.91 -38.87 -3.97
CA ASN A 559 22.20 -40.20 -4.49
C ASN A 559 20.89 -40.97 -4.67
N GLU A 560 19.95 -40.89 -3.74
CA GLU A 560 18.68 -41.60 -3.88
C GLU A 560 17.78 -41.04 -4.98
N PHE A 561 17.67 -39.72 -5.14
CA PHE A 561 16.89 -39.11 -6.23
C PHE A 561 17.61 -39.24 -7.58
N LYS A 562 18.94 -39.09 -7.66
CA LYS A 562 19.69 -39.41 -8.88
C LYS A 562 19.55 -40.89 -9.22
N GLU A 563 19.59 -41.80 -8.25
CA GLU A 563 19.47 -43.23 -8.48
C GLU A 563 18.04 -43.63 -8.84
N TYR A 564 17.03 -42.98 -8.27
CA TYR A 564 15.61 -43.11 -8.63
C TYR A 564 15.31 -42.55 -10.03
N VAL A 565 15.69 -41.31 -10.32
CA VAL A 565 15.53 -40.68 -11.64
C VAL A 565 16.40 -41.39 -12.66
N ARG A 566 17.63 -41.78 -12.37
CA ARG A 566 18.48 -42.55 -13.31
C ARG A 566 17.91 -43.96 -13.52
N ARG A 567 17.39 -44.64 -12.50
CA ARG A 567 16.63 -45.91 -12.65
C ARG A 567 15.41 -45.75 -13.54
N ILE A 568 14.56 -44.75 -13.28
CA ILE A 568 13.29 -44.56 -14.00
C ILE A 568 13.51 -43.98 -15.40
N PHE A 569 14.46 -43.07 -15.58
CA PHE A 569 14.82 -42.48 -16.87
C PHE A 569 15.52 -43.50 -17.78
N LEU A 570 16.42 -44.35 -17.26
CA LEU A 570 17.01 -45.47 -18.02
C LEU A 570 16.00 -46.57 -18.35
N LYS A 571 15.10 -46.94 -17.40
CA LYS A 571 13.98 -47.85 -17.69
C LYS A 571 13.06 -47.27 -18.76
N SER A 572 12.71 -45.98 -18.68
CA SER A 572 11.81 -45.34 -19.63
C SER A 572 12.44 -45.19 -21.02
N PHE A 573 13.75 -44.94 -21.13
CA PHE A 573 14.47 -44.91 -22.41
C PHE A 573 14.66 -46.31 -23.03
N SER A 574 14.76 -47.36 -22.22
CA SER A 574 14.86 -48.74 -22.71
C SER A 574 13.58 -49.24 -23.41
N TYR A 575 12.43 -48.65 -23.10
CA TYR A 575 11.15 -48.95 -23.77
C TYR A 575 10.92 -48.17 -25.08
N VAL A 576 11.66 -47.08 -25.31
CA VAL A 576 11.62 -46.32 -26.58
C VAL A 576 12.47 -47.00 -27.65
N LEU A 577 13.46 -47.81 -27.26
CA LEU A 577 14.26 -48.63 -28.19
C LEU A 577 13.70 -50.07 -28.27
N LEU A 578 12.58 -50.22 -28.97
CA LEU A 578 12.11 -51.53 -29.43
C LEU A 578 13.10 -52.09 -30.48
N ARG A 579 13.79 -53.18 -30.10
CA ARG A 579 14.59 -54.14 -30.90
C ARG A 579 16.05 -53.76 -31.24
N PRO A 580 16.96 -54.75 -31.36
CA PRO A 580 18.26 -54.53 -31.99
C PRO A 580 18.03 -54.03 -33.43
N LEU A 581 18.42 -52.78 -33.70
CA LEU A 581 18.38 -52.23 -35.05
C LEU A 581 19.37 -53.03 -35.91
N ARG A 582 18.84 -53.82 -36.85
CA ARG A 582 19.60 -54.33 -37.99
C ARG A 582 19.67 -53.19 -39.00
N VAL A 583 20.77 -52.46 -39.00
CA VAL A 583 21.01 -51.44 -40.03
C VAL A 583 21.70 -52.15 -41.19
N LEU A 584 21.05 -52.13 -42.36
CA LEU A 584 21.66 -52.55 -43.60
C LEU A 584 22.51 -51.38 -44.09
N LEU A 585 23.83 -51.52 -44.07
CA LEU A 585 24.77 -50.50 -44.52
C LEU A 585 25.27 -50.87 -45.91
N SER A 586 25.08 -50.02 -46.91
CA SER A 586 25.66 -50.19 -48.24
C SER A 586 27.03 -49.51 -48.32
N SER A 587 28.00 -50.16 -48.96
CA SER A 587 29.31 -49.54 -49.19
C SER A 587 29.18 -48.39 -50.19
N TYR A 588 29.78 -47.25 -49.85
CA TYR A 588 29.82 -46.07 -50.71
C TYR A 588 30.60 -46.33 -52.01
N GLU A 589 31.60 -47.22 -51.99
CA GLU A 589 32.43 -47.55 -53.16
C GLU A 589 31.91 -48.76 -53.96
N LYS A 590 31.10 -49.63 -53.34
CA LYS A 590 30.53 -50.83 -53.98
C LYS A 590 29.07 -51.00 -53.55
N THR A 591 28.16 -50.41 -54.30
CA THR A 591 26.71 -50.36 -53.99
C THR A 591 26.03 -51.72 -53.81
N ASN A 592 26.66 -52.80 -54.28
CA ASN A 592 26.13 -54.17 -54.20
C ASN A 592 26.58 -54.89 -52.90
N LEU A 593 27.45 -54.28 -52.09
CA LEU A 593 27.92 -54.83 -50.82
C LEU A 593 27.11 -54.24 -49.67
N ASN A 594 26.31 -55.10 -49.02
CA ASN A 594 25.48 -54.76 -47.88
C ASN A 594 26.00 -55.46 -46.63
N TYR A 595 26.28 -54.67 -45.59
CA TYR A 595 26.68 -55.15 -44.27
C TYR A 595 25.50 -55.12 -43.32
N ILE A 596 25.43 -56.10 -42.43
CA ILE A 596 24.49 -56.07 -41.30
C ILE A 596 25.30 -55.68 -40.07
N ALA A 597 25.01 -54.48 -39.56
CA ALA A 597 25.51 -54.07 -38.25
C ALA A 597 24.52 -54.48 -37.17
N MET A 598 25.03 -55.14 -36.13
CA MET A 598 24.29 -55.51 -34.93
C MET A 598 24.93 -54.86 -33.71
N TYR A 599 24.11 -54.23 -32.89
CA TYR A 599 24.52 -53.60 -31.65
C TYR A 599 24.13 -54.47 -30.46
N SER A 600 25.03 -54.62 -29.50
CA SER A 600 24.75 -55.21 -28.20
C SER A 600 25.34 -54.36 -27.08
N TYR A 601 24.70 -54.40 -25.91
CA TYR A 601 25.08 -53.63 -24.72
C TYR A 601 25.56 -54.62 -23.64
N PRO A 602 26.84 -55.00 -23.65
CA PRO A 602 27.34 -56.02 -22.74
C PRO A 602 27.56 -55.52 -21.30
N SER A 603 27.54 -54.21 -21.05
CA SER A 603 27.57 -53.61 -19.71
C SER A 603 27.03 -52.17 -19.70
N ASP A 604 26.82 -51.62 -18.50
CA ASP A 604 26.20 -50.31 -18.27
C ASP A 604 27.06 -49.10 -18.71
N GLU A 605 28.31 -49.33 -19.11
CA GLU A 605 29.26 -48.28 -19.51
C GLU A 605 29.77 -48.42 -20.96
N ALA A 606 29.38 -49.46 -21.70
CA ALA A 606 29.91 -49.72 -23.04
C ALA A 606 28.88 -50.28 -24.02
N PHE A 607 28.98 -49.87 -25.30
CA PHE A 607 28.26 -50.51 -26.40
C PHE A 607 29.24 -51.27 -27.31
N ARG A 608 28.80 -52.42 -27.82
CA ARG A 608 29.54 -53.25 -28.77
C ARG A 608 28.81 -53.26 -30.11
N MET A 609 29.51 -52.87 -31.16
CA MET A 609 29.02 -52.98 -32.54
C MET A 609 29.70 -54.16 -33.22
N THR A 610 28.91 -55.10 -33.75
CA THR A 610 29.39 -56.25 -34.53
C THR A 610 28.92 -56.10 -35.97
N ILE A 611 29.85 -56.06 -36.92
CA ILE A 611 29.53 -55.92 -38.35
C ILE A 611 29.77 -57.26 -39.03
N GLY A 612 28.69 -57.90 -39.49
CA GLY A 612 28.74 -59.12 -40.28
C GLY A 612 28.59 -58.81 -41.77
N ASN A 613 29.47 -59.36 -42.60
CA ASN A 613 29.31 -59.30 -44.06
C ASN A 613 28.42 -60.47 -44.50
N ASN A 614 27.29 -60.17 -45.15
CA ASN A 614 26.35 -61.22 -45.54
C ASN A 614 26.72 -61.75 -46.94
N PHE A 615 27.82 -62.51 -47.04
CA PHE A 615 28.06 -63.36 -48.21
C PHE A 615 27.23 -64.64 -48.07
N LEU A 616 25.91 -64.50 -48.16
CA LEU A 616 25.03 -65.59 -48.55
C LEU A 616 24.52 -65.23 -49.94
N SER A 617 25.15 -65.83 -50.95
CA SER A 617 24.73 -65.77 -52.33
C SER A 617 23.25 -66.08 -52.43
N LEU A 618 22.45 -65.08 -52.82
CA LEU A 618 21.17 -65.33 -53.46
C LEU A 618 21.50 -65.96 -54.83
N GLY A 619 21.59 -67.28 -54.88
CA GLY A 619 21.21 -68.01 -56.10
C GLY A 619 19.72 -67.73 -56.34
N GLU A 620 19.23 -67.61 -57.55
CA GLU A 620 19.59 -68.21 -58.83
C GLU A 620 19.44 -67.12 -59.92
N GLU A 621 20.18 -67.07 -61.02
CA GLU A 621 20.19 -68.05 -62.12
C GLU A 621 21.54 -68.02 -62.86
N GLY A 622 21.90 -69.17 -63.42
CA GLY A 622 23.11 -69.31 -64.21
C GLY A 622 23.10 -68.50 -65.50
N GLY A 623 24.31 -68.20 -65.98
CA GLY A 623 24.55 -68.03 -67.41
C GLY A 623 25.22 -66.72 -67.82
N LYS A 624 26.53 -66.87 -68.09
CA LYS A 624 27.32 -66.19 -69.13
C LYS A 624 27.86 -64.78 -68.87
N GLU A 625 29.20 -64.78 -68.76
CA GLU A 625 30.18 -64.00 -69.53
C GLU A 625 29.96 -62.49 -69.72
N GLY A 626 30.99 -61.72 -69.34
CA GLY A 626 31.21 -60.33 -69.76
C GLY A 626 31.92 -59.51 -68.70
#